data_AF-A0A945XR54-F1
#
_entry.id   AF-A0A945XR54-F1
#
_cell.length_a   1.000
_cell.length_b   1.000
_cell.length_c   1.000
_cell.angle_alpha   90.00
_cell.angle_beta   90.00
_cell.angle_gamma   90.00
#
_symmetry.space_group_name_H-M   'P 1'
#
loop_
_entity.id
_entity.type
_entity.pdbx_description
1 polymer ?
#
loop_
_entity_poly.entity_id
_entity_poly.type
_entity_poly.pdbx_seq_one_letter_code
_entity_poly.pdbx_strand_id
1 'polypeptide(L)'
;MEMLVVLVLMAMLAGLVGPRLFQKVGSSKIKIAQAQIELLTSALDTYRLDVGRYPTTEYGLAALRKQPDGVKNWDGPYLSKDVPPDPWQVSYHYKAPGKDGPFALYTLGLDETEGGVDEDQDVGAF
;
A
#
# COMPACT_ATOMS: atom_id res chain seq x y z
N MET A 1 -14.55 -36.87 -36.87
CA MET A 1 -13.58 -37.01 -35.75
C MET A 1 -12.77 -35.73 -35.55
N GLU A 2 -12.81 -34.77 -36.48
CA GLU A 2 -11.99 -33.55 -36.42
C GLU A 2 -12.34 -32.59 -35.27
N MET A 3 -13.61 -32.36 -34.95
CA MET A 3 -13.98 -31.39 -33.90
C MET A 3 -13.65 -31.86 -32.47
N LEU A 4 -13.58 -33.18 -32.26
CA LEU A 4 -13.36 -33.78 -30.93
C LEU A 4 -11.92 -33.51 -30.44
N VAL A 5 -10.94 -33.61 -31.35
CA VAL A 5 -9.53 -33.30 -31.07
C VAL A 5 -9.34 -31.82 -30.75
N VAL A 6 -10.02 -30.93 -31.48
CA VAL A 6 -9.93 -29.47 -31.26
C VAL A 6 -10.46 -29.07 -29.88
N LEU A 7 -11.58 -29.65 -29.45
CA LEU A 7 -12.16 -29.38 -28.11
C LEU A 7 -11.24 -29.86 -26.98
N VAL A 8 -10.60 -31.02 -27.14
CA VAL A 8 -9.64 -31.54 -26.17
C VAL A 8 -8.40 -30.64 -26.07
N LEU A 9 -7.88 -30.17 -27.22
CA LEU A 9 -6.75 -29.24 -27.23
C LEU A 9 -7.11 -27.88 -26.62
N MET A 10 -8.31 -27.34 -26.89
CA MET A 10 -8.77 -26.11 -26.25
C MET A 10 -8.92 -26.27 -24.73
N ALA A 11 -9.49 -27.38 -24.26
CA ALA A 11 -9.62 -27.66 -22.82
C ALA A 11 -8.25 -27.80 -22.14
N MET A 12 -7.29 -28.46 -22.79
CA MET A 12 -5.93 -28.63 -22.28
C MET A 12 -5.16 -27.31 -22.23
N LEU A 13 -5.29 -26.48 -23.27
CA LEU A 13 -4.67 -25.14 -23.31
C LEU A 13 -5.27 -24.22 -22.25
N ALA A 14 -6.60 -24.21 -22.09
CA ALA A 14 -7.28 -23.41 -21.07
C ALA A 14 -6.81 -23.76 -19.64
N GLY A 15 -6.59 -25.05 -19.35
CA GLY A 15 -6.06 -25.51 -18.06
C GLY A 15 -4.63 -25.06 -17.74
N LEU A 16 -3.81 -24.74 -18.76
CA LEU A 16 -2.40 -24.38 -18.57
C LEU A 16 -2.17 -22.89 -18.32
N VAL A 17 -3.03 -22.01 -18.86
CA VAL A 17 -2.86 -20.55 -18.77
C VAL A 17 -3.72 -19.89 -17.70
N GLY A 18 -4.82 -20.51 -17.27
CA GLY A 18 -5.76 -19.92 -16.30
C GLY A 18 -5.12 -19.51 -14.96
N PRO A 19 -4.46 -20.42 -14.21
CA PRO A 19 -4.00 -20.12 -12.85
C PRO A 19 -2.84 -19.10 -12.76
N ARG A 20 -1.95 -19.09 -13.77
CA ARG A 20 -0.72 -18.29 -13.74
C ARG A 20 -0.93 -16.79 -13.99
N LEU A 21 -2.03 -16.42 -14.65
CA LEU A 21 -2.37 -15.02 -14.90
C LEU A 21 -2.86 -14.32 -13.62
N PHE A 22 -3.68 -14.98 -12.81
CA PHE A 22 -4.24 -14.40 -11.58
C PHE A 22 -3.18 -14.19 -10.49
N GLN A 23 -2.30 -15.16 -10.24
CA GLN A 23 -1.22 -15.02 -9.24
C GLN A 23 -0.25 -13.86 -9.56
N LYS A 24 -0.09 -13.51 -10.84
CA LYS A 24 0.83 -12.45 -11.26
C LYS A 24 0.27 -11.05 -11.01
N VAL A 25 -1.05 -10.88 -11.07
CA VAL A 25 -1.71 -9.60 -10.82
C VAL A 25 -1.76 -9.29 -9.32
N GLY A 26 -2.10 -10.27 -8.49
CA GLY A 26 -2.11 -10.09 -7.03
C GLY A 26 -0.75 -9.74 -6.44
N SER A 27 0.32 -10.42 -6.89
CA SER A 27 1.70 -10.09 -6.50
C SER A 27 2.12 -8.67 -6.93
N SER A 28 1.59 -8.15 -8.03
CA SER A 28 1.89 -6.78 -8.48
C SER A 28 1.31 -5.72 -7.55
N LYS A 29 0.08 -5.91 -7.03
CA LYS A 29 -0.54 -4.96 -6.08
C LYS A 29 0.27 -4.85 -4.80
N ILE A 30 0.63 -5.98 -4.19
CA ILE A 30 1.47 -6.01 -2.98
C ILE A 30 2.75 -5.21 -3.17
N LYS A 31 3.47 -5.40 -4.29
CA LYS A 31 4.70 -4.66 -4.59
C LYS A 31 4.47 -3.16 -4.73
N ILE A 32 3.35 -2.77 -5.34
CA ILE A 32 2.97 -1.36 -5.42
C ILE A 32 2.69 -0.81 -4.02
N ALA A 33 1.97 -1.55 -3.17
CA ALA A 33 1.71 -1.14 -1.78
C ALA A 33 3.01 -0.93 -1.00
N GLN A 34 3.96 -1.87 -1.11
CA GLN A 34 5.28 -1.76 -0.49
C GLN A 34 6.02 -0.50 -0.95
N ALA A 35 6.13 -0.28 -2.26
CA ALA A 35 6.82 0.88 -2.80
C ALA A 35 6.17 2.21 -2.39
N GLN A 36 4.83 2.26 -2.29
CA GLN A 36 4.12 3.43 -1.80
C GLN A 36 4.37 3.67 -0.30
N ILE A 37 4.39 2.62 0.52
CA ILE A 37 4.72 2.72 1.96
C ILE A 37 6.15 3.22 2.15
N GLU A 38 7.11 2.74 1.37
CA GLU A 38 8.49 3.22 1.41
C GLU A 38 8.59 4.72 1.07
N LEU A 39 7.87 5.17 0.02
CA LEU A 39 7.81 6.58 -0.34
C LEU A 39 7.21 7.45 0.76
N LEU A 40 6.09 7.00 1.34
CA LEU A 40 5.41 7.70 2.43
C LEU A 40 6.26 7.74 3.70
N THR A 41 6.96 6.64 4.01
CA THR A 41 7.92 6.55 5.12
C THR A 41 9.05 7.56 4.93
N SER A 42 9.64 7.64 3.74
CA SER A 42 10.69 8.62 3.46
C SER A 42 10.18 10.06 3.63
N ALA A 43 8.95 10.36 3.21
CA ALA A 43 8.35 11.68 3.39
C ALA A 43 8.09 12.00 4.87
N LEU A 44 7.65 11.01 5.66
CA LEU A 44 7.49 11.12 7.12
C LEU A 44 8.82 11.38 7.82
N ASP A 45 9.89 10.73 7.37
CA ASP A 45 11.23 10.96 7.91
C ASP A 45 11.72 12.36 7.60
N THR A 46 11.52 12.87 6.37
CA THR A 46 11.83 14.26 6.03
C THR A 46 11.03 15.24 6.88
N TYR A 47 9.71 15.02 7.05
CA TYR A 47 8.88 15.84 7.96
C TYR A 47 9.48 15.88 9.37
N ARG A 48 9.92 14.73 9.88
CA ARG A 48 10.54 14.65 11.21
C ARG A 48 11.87 15.41 11.28
N LEU A 49 12.66 15.45 10.22
CA LEU A 49 13.92 16.20 10.22
C LEU A 49 13.68 17.71 10.39
N ASP A 50 12.63 18.25 9.78
CA ASP A 50 12.34 19.70 9.85
C ASP A 50 11.56 20.07 11.11
N VAL A 51 10.52 19.29 11.44
CA VAL A 51 9.60 19.57 12.54
C VAL A 51 10.10 18.99 13.87
N GLY A 52 11.03 18.02 13.84
CA GLY A 52 11.58 17.32 15.00
C GLY A 52 10.72 16.16 15.52
N ARG A 53 9.54 15.92 14.93
CA ARG A 53 8.61 14.84 15.31
C ARG A 53 7.80 14.40 14.10
N TYR A 54 7.23 13.20 14.14
CA TYR A 54 6.25 12.76 13.14
C TYR A 54 4.90 13.48 13.32
N PRO A 55 4.07 13.55 12.27
CA PRO A 55 2.69 14.02 12.37
C PRO A 55 1.89 13.27 13.44
N THR A 56 0.92 13.93 14.07
CA THR A 56 -0.02 13.23 14.97
C THR A 56 -1.01 12.41 14.15
N THR A 57 -1.62 11.40 14.75
CA THR A 57 -2.66 10.57 14.11
C THR A 57 -3.84 11.41 13.58
N GLU A 58 -4.16 12.53 14.21
CA GLU A 58 -5.25 13.44 13.78
C GLU A 58 -4.95 14.13 12.45
N TYR A 59 -3.72 14.60 12.26
CA TYR A 59 -3.30 15.21 11.00
C TYR A 59 -2.91 14.14 9.95
N GLY A 60 -2.40 13.01 10.41
CA GLY A 60 -2.02 11.86 9.61
C GLY A 60 -1.12 12.19 8.43
N LEU A 61 -1.30 11.45 7.34
CA LEU A 61 -0.52 11.64 6.11
C LEU A 61 -0.86 12.96 5.38
N ALA A 62 -1.97 13.62 5.72
CA ALA A 62 -2.29 14.93 5.15
C ALA A 62 -1.28 16.01 5.56
N ALA A 63 -0.63 15.86 6.71
CA ALA A 63 0.45 16.72 7.18
C ALA A 63 1.67 16.76 6.24
N LEU A 64 1.83 15.72 5.42
CA LEU A 64 2.91 15.63 4.44
C LEU A 64 2.72 16.61 3.27
N ARG A 65 1.50 17.08 3.06
CA ARG A 65 1.16 17.96 1.93
C ARG A 65 0.69 19.34 2.37
N LYS A 66 -0.03 19.41 3.48
CA LYS A 66 -0.52 20.66 4.05
C LYS A 66 0.04 20.83 5.46
N GLN A 67 0.59 22.02 5.73
CA GLN A 67 1.06 22.38 7.05
C GLN A 67 -0.05 22.21 8.09
N PRO A 68 0.16 21.41 9.15
CA PRO A 68 -0.78 21.32 10.25
C PRO A 68 -0.76 22.57 11.12
N ASP A 69 -1.90 22.87 11.75
CA ASP A 69 -2.03 24.06 12.58
C ASP A 69 -1.12 23.98 13.82
N GLY A 70 -0.48 25.08 14.17
CA GLY A 70 0.48 25.16 15.27
C GLY A 70 1.83 24.47 15.05
N VAL A 71 2.11 23.91 13.85
CA VAL A 71 3.43 23.34 13.53
C VAL A 71 4.36 24.43 13.01
N LYS A 72 5.44 24.66 13.76
CA LYS A 72 6.54 25.55 13.37
C LYS A 72 7.60 24.75 12.62
N ASN A 73 8.35 25.41 11.73
CA ASN A 73 9.43 24.83 10.92
C ASN A 73 8.99 23.75 9.92
N TRP A 74 7.71 23.77 9.50
CA TRP A 74 7.27 22.94 8.38
C TRP A 74 7.82 23.52 7.07
N ASP A 75 8.59 22.73 6.31
CA ASP A 75 9.22 23.11 5.04
C ASP A 75 8.66 22.30 3.85
N GLY A 76 7.46 21.74 4.03
CA GLY A 76 6.81 20.95 2.99
C GLY A 76 6.34 21.78 1.79
N PRO A 77 5.65 21.14 0.82
CA PRO A 77 5.12 19.78 0.87
C PRO A 77 6.18 18.70 0.69
N TYR A 78 6.09 17.66 1.52
CA TYR A 78 6.94 16.46 1.49
C TYR A 78 6.50 15.42 0.45
N LEU A 79 5.31 15.60 -0.12
CA LEU A 79 4.79 14.80 -1.22
C LEU A 79 4.45 15.68 -2.42
N SER A 80 4.93 15.29 -3.60
CA SER A 80 4.63 15.98 -4.86
C SER A 80 3.13 15.93 -5.21
N LYS A 81 2.46 14.85 -4.84
CA LYS A 81 1.02 14.63 -5.09
C LYS A 81 0.29 14.34 -3.78
N ASP A 82 -1.03 14.37 -3.81
CA ASP A 82 -1.85 13.87 -2.71
C ASP A 82 -1.51 12.41 -2.42
N VAL A 83 -1.71 12.01 -1.17
CA VAL A 83 -1.49 10.63 -0.72
C VAL A 83 -2.39 9.74 -1.58
N PRO A 84 -1.82 8.86 -2.41
CA PRO A 84 -2.64 7.95 -3.19
C PRO A 84 -3.33 6.95 -2.26
N PRO A 85 -4.52 6.46 -2.61
CA PRO A 85 -5.01 5.25 -1.98
C PRO A 85 -4.11 4.09 -2.35
N ASP A 86 -4.16 3.04 -1.55
CA ASP A 86 -3.44 1.81 -1.78
C ASP A 86 -3.93 1.11 -3.08
N PRO A 87 -3.30 -0.01 -3.48
CA PRO A 87 -3.68 -0.77 -4.68
C PRO A 87 -5.09 -1.34 -4.69
N TRP A 88 -5.76 -1.39 -3.53
CA TRP A 88 -7.13 -1.85 -3.33
C TRP A 88 -8.12 -0.70 -3.17
N GLN A 89 -7.66 0.54 -3.37
CA GLN A 89 -8.45 1.79 -3.28
C GLN A 89 -8.86 2.16 -1.86
N VAL A 90 -8.16 1.63 -0.85
CA VAL A 90 -8.34 1.96 0.56
C VAL A 90 -7.27 2.98 0.98
N SER A 91 -7.58 3.84 1.95
CA SER A 91 -6.59 4.78 2.48
C SER A 91 -5.60 4.05 3.39
N TYR A 92 -4.32 4.39 3.30
CA TYR A 92 -3.32 3.85 4.23
C TYR A 92 -3.66 4.18 5.68
N HIS A 93 -3.47 3.19 6.56
CA HIS A 93 -3.58 3.37 7.98
C HIS A 93 -2.30 4.00 8.51
N TYR A 94 -2.43 5.14 9.19
CA TYR A 94 -1.33 5.81 9.85
C TYR A 94 -1.65 6.05 11.32
N LYS A 95 -0.69 5.77 12.20
CA LYS A 95 -0.82 6.03 13.63
C LYS A 95 0.52 6.41 14.23
N ALA A 96 0.56 7.45 15.05
CA ALA A 96 1.75 7.83 15.81
C ALA A 96 1.38 8.11 17.28
N PRO A 97 2.03 7.44 18.26
CA PRO A 97 3.06 6.41 18.10
C PRO A 97 2.52 5.07 17.57
N GLY A 98 3.39 4.28 16.92
CA GLY A 98 3.11 2.90 16.49
C GLY A 98 3.27 1.91 17.63
N LYS A 99 2.95 0.63 17.39
CA LYS A 99 3.10 -0.41 18.42
C LYS A 99 4.57 -0.76 18.63
N ASP A 100 5.30 -0.97 17.55
CA ASP A 100 6.69 -1.45 17.57
C ASP A 100 7.70 -0.37 17.11
N GLY A 101 7.22 0.85 16.87
CA GLY A 101 8.04 1.93 16.31
C GLY A 101 7.48 3.34 16.56
N PRO A 102 8.15 4.37 16.01
CA PRO A 102 7.73 5.75 16.21
C PRO A 102 6.40 6.08 15.53
N PHE A 103 6.00 5.30 14.52
CA PHE A 103 4.69 5.34 13.88
C PHE A 103 4.38 3.95 13.28
N ALA A 104 3.11 3.72 13.01
CA ALA A 104 2.58 2.63 12.20
C ALA A 104 2.12 3.20 10.84
N LEU A 105 2.45 2.54 9.76
CA LEU A 105 2.01 2.82 8.40
C LEU A 105 1.81 1.51 7.65
N TYR A 106 0.56 1.16 7.38
CA TYR A 106 0.21 -0.13 6.76
C TYR A 106 -1.09 -0.06 5.93
N THR A 107 -1.30 -1.09 5.13
CA THR A 107 -2.59 -1.47 4.52
C THR A 107 -2.91 -2.91 4.92
N LEU A 108 -4.20 -3.20 5.09
CA LEU A 108 -4.74 -4.52 5.43
C LEU A 108 -5.03 -5.37 4.18
N GLY A 109 -4.57 -4.96 3.00
CA GLY A 109 -4.81 -5.71 1.77
C GLY A 109 -6.26 -5.63 1.27
N LEU A 110 -6.67 -6.63 0.50
CA LEU A 110 -7.98 -6.70 -0.15
C LEU A 110 -9.14 -6.93 0.83
N ASP A 111 -8.92 -7.66 1.94
CA ASP A 111 -9.97 -8.09 2.86
C ASP A 111 -10.23 -7.10 4.02
N GLU A 112 -9.42 -6.05 4.11
CA GLU A 112 -9.46 -5.02 5.15
C GLU A 112 -9.41 -5.61 6.58
N THR A 113 -8.77 -6.77 6.75
CA THR A 113 -8.71 -7.52 8.01
C THR A 113 -7.26 -7.85 8.38
N GLU A 114 -6.93 -7.81 9.67
CA GLU A 114 -5.58 -8.19 10.11
C GLU A 114 -5.26 -9.65 9.74
N GLY A 115 -4.09 -9.86 9.14
CA GLY A 115 -3.60 -11.15 8.69
C GLY A 115 -3.67 -11.32 7.17
N GLY A 116 -4.33 -12.39 6.73
CA GLY A 116 -4.48 -12.71 5.31
C GLY A 116 -3.25 -13.34 4.63
N VAL A 117 -3.46 -13.80 3.39
CA VAL A 117 -2.44 -14.34 2.48
C VAL A 117 -2.68 -13.79 1.08
N ASP A 118 -1.65 -13.80 0.23
CA ASP A 118 -1.74 -13.28 -1.13
C ASP A 118 -2.22 -11.82 -1.15
N GLU A 119 -3.35 -11.50 -1.80
CA GLU A 119 -3.86 -10.13 -1.90
C GLU A 119 -4.51 -9.64 -0.60
N ASP A 120 -4.86 -10.54 0.30
CA ASP A 120 -5.43 -10.22 1.62
C ASP A 120 -4.33 -9.93 2.64
N GLN A 121 -3.05 -10.13 2.28
CA GLN A 121 -1.99 -9.98 3.25
C GLN A 121 -1.76 -8.51 3.64
N ASP A 122 -1.55 -8.32 4.93
CA ASP A 122 -1.04 -7.10 5.54
C ASP A 122 0.30 -6.64 4.93
N VAL A 123 0.42 -5.34 4.66
CA VAL A 123 1.67 -4.73 4.15
C VAL A 123 1.97 -3.46 4.92
N GLY A 124 3.14 -3.42 5.60
CA GLY A 124 3.66 -2.20 6.22
C GLY A 124 4.25 -2.42 7.61
N ALA A 125 4.38 -1.33 8.36
CA ALA A 125 4.83 -1.32 9.75
C ALA A 125 3.66 -1.04 10.70
N PHE A 126 3.56 -1.80 11.79
CA PHE A 126 2.44 -1.80 12.75
C PHE A 126 2.79 -1.15 14.11
#